data_AF-A0A411MMN6-F1
#
_entry.id   AF-A0A411MMN6-F1
#
_cell.length_a   1.000
_cell.length_b   1.000
_cell.length_c   1.000
_cell.angle_alpha   90.00
_cell.angle_beta   90.00
_cell.angle_gamma   90.00
#
_symmetry.space_group_name_H-M   'P 1'
#
loop_
_entity.id
_entity.type
_entity.pdbx_description
1 polymer ?
#
loop_
_entity_poly.entity_id
_entity_poly.type
_entity_poly.pdbx_seq_one_letter_code
_entity_poly.pdbx_strand_id
1 'polypeptide(L)'
;MEHETDHACALAGVMDALPLLADDLDEDDVAAALQQQGYSRLDAEKLTMFVPSAFSWVVLKRLGIVSLPNHFVAYDEDDKAVKVPVAGQHYFTAALTLAYETFEHGWSAAVPRSTFERVAGRSAEMDAVNKALEELGSVEGATIQPLELFRLSAEELLED
;
A
#
# COMPACT_ATOMS: atom_id res chain seq x y z
N MET A 1 -3.08 21.94 15.07
CA MET A 1 -1.75 21.47 15.49
C MET A 1 -1.37 20.52 14.39
N GLU A 2 -0.63 21.05 13.40
CA GLU A 2 -0.20 20.27 12.23
C GLU A 2 0.67 19.13 12.75
N HIS A 3 0.20 17.91 12.56
CA HIS A 3 1.00 16.72 12.83
C HIS A 3 1.86 16.55 11.59
N GLU A 4 3.03 17.20 11.59
CA GLU A 4 4.11 16.85 10.68
C GLU A 4 4.28 15.32 10.79
N THR A 5 3.98 14.59 9.71
CA THR A 5 3.96 13.13 9.77
C THR A 5 5.39 12.62 9.86
N ASP A 6 5.96 12.64 11.06
CA ASP A 6 7.27 12.06 11.36
C ASP A 6 7.26 10.58 10.92
N HIS A 7 8.38 10.10 10.40
CA HIS A 7 8.52 8.71 9.94
C HIS A 7 8.15 7.69 11.02
N ALA A 8 8.34 8.03 12.30
CA ALA A 8 7.88 7.26 13.44
C ALA A 8 6.34 7.19 13.55
N CYS A 9 5.65 8.28 13.24
CA CYS A 9 4.18 8.33 13.17
C CYS A 9 3.66 7.50 11.98
N ALA A 10 4.39 7.52 10.85
CA ALA A 10 4.05 6.70 9.69
C ALA A 10 4.14 5.20 10.00
N LEU A 11 5.23 4.74 10.62
CA LEU A 11 5.39 3.33 10.99
C LEU A 11 4.32 2.89 12.00
N ALA A 12 3.99 3.73 12.99
CA ALA A 12 2.92 3.44 13.94
C ALA A 12 1.57 3.22 13.22
N GLY A 13 1.22 4.11 12.28
CA GLY A 13 0.03 3.96 11.44
C GLY A 13 0.01 2.66 10.64
N VAL A 14 1.14 2.28 10.05
CA VAL A 14 1.26 1.00 9.34
C VAL A 14 0.98 -0.17 10.29
N MET A 15 1.59 -0.16 11.48
CA MET A 15 1.41 -1.23 12.47
C MET A 15 -0.04 -1.34 12.96
N ASP A 16 -0.73 -0.21 13.13
CA ASP A 16 -2.14 -0.17 13.52
C ASP A 16 -3.06 -0.67 12.40
N ALA A 17 -2.71 -0.42 11.13
CA ALA A 17 -3.48 -0.87 9.97
C ALA A 17 -3.34 -2.37 9.68
N LEU A 18 -2.19 -2.98 9.96
CA LEU A 18 -1.92 -4.41 9.67
C LEU A 18 -2.97 -5.39 10.20
N PRO A 19 -3.40 -5.35 11.49
CA PRO A 19 -4.41 -6.28 11.98
C PRO A 19 -5.78 -6.08 11.31
N LEU A 20 -6.13 -4.83 10.97
CA LEU A 20 -7.39 -4.51 10.28
C LEU A 20 -7.38 -5.05 8.84
N LEU A 21 -6.28 -4.83 8.12
CA LEU A 21 -6.08 -5.29 6.76
C LEU A 21 -5.88 -6.81 6.67
N ALA A 22 -5.41 -7.47 7.73
CA ALA A 22 -5.30 -8.93 7.75
C ALA A 22 -6.63 -9.63 8.09
N ASP A 23 -7.66 -8.87 8.48
CA ASP A 23 -9.01 -9.37 8.67
C ASP A 23 -9.81 -9.29 7.35
N ASP A 24 -11.02 -9.85 7.35
CA ASP A 24 -11.91 -9.91 6.17
C ASP A 24 -12.81 -8.67 6.05
N LEU A 25 -12.32 -7.51 6.53
CA LEU A 25 -13.00 -6.22 6.42
C LEU A 25 -12.89 -5.68 4.99
N ASP A 26 -13.89 -4.96 4.50
CA ASP A 26 -13.74 -4.18 3.27
C ASP A 26 -12.92 -2.89 3.50
N GLU A 27 -12.60 -2.17 2.43
CA GLU A 27 -11.80 -0.95 2.53
C GLU A 27 -12.49 0.16 3.35
N ASP A 28 -13.82 0.27 3.27
CA ASP A 28 -14.59 1.28 4.00
C ASP A 28 -14.56 0.99 5.50
N ASP A 29 -14.69 -0.28 5.87
CA ASP A 29 -14.62 -0.74 7.26
C ASP A 29 -13.23 -0.55 7.86
N VAL A 30 -12.16 -0.81 7.09
CA VAL A 30 -10.78 -0.55 7.54
C VAL A 30 -10.57 0.95 7.77
N ALA A 31 -10.96 1.80 6.81
CA ALA A 31 -10.83 3.24 6.93
C ALA A 31 -11.66 3.80 8.10
N ALA A 32 -12.86 3.27 8.34
CA ALA A 32 -13.70 3.66 9.47
C ALA A 32 -13.09 3.23 10.81
N ALA A 33 -12.50 2.03 10.89
CA ALA A 33 -11.81 1.56 12.08
C ALA A 33 -10.58 2.41 12.42
N LEU A 34 -9.78 2.80 11.42
CA LEU A 34 -8.65 3.71 11.61
C LEU A 34 -9.11 5.10 12.09
N GLN A 35 -10.21 5.64 11.55
CA GLN A 35 -10.77 6.89 12.03
C GLN A 35 -11.26 6.81 13.49
N GLN A 36 -11.84 5.67 13.89
CA GLN A 36 -12.20 5.43 15.30
C GLN A 36 -10.98 5.37 16.23
N GLN A 37 -9.80 5.03 15.71
CA GLN A 37 -8.53 5.06 16.43
C GLN A 37 -7.90 6.47 16.48
N GLY A 38 -8.51 7.46 15.81
CA GLY A 38 -8.09 8.87 15.84
C GLY A 38 -7.30 9.33 14.62
N TYR A 39 -7.12 8.48 13.60
CA TYR A 39 -6.55 8.91 12.32
C TYR A 39 -7.51 9.85 11.58
N SER A 40 -6.95 10.79 10.81
CA SER A 40 -7.77 11.61 9.91
C SER A 40 -8.38 10.74 8.81
N ARG A 41 -9.43 11.24 8.13
CA ARG A 41 -9.99 10.57 6.93
C ARG A 41 -8.88 10.28 5.91
N LEU A 42 -8.03 11.28 5.65
CA LEU A 42 -6.96 11.18 4.66
C LEU A 42 -5.92 10.12 5.04
N ASP A 43 -5.49 10.10 6.30
CA ASP A 43 -4.52 9.11 6.78
C ASP A 43 -5.08 7.69 6.75
N ALA A 44 -6.34 7.53 7.14
CA ALA A 44 -7.03 6.24 7.10
C ALA A 44 -7.13 5.69 5.66
N GLU A 45 -7.48 6.55 4.70
CA GLU A 45 -7.52 6.18 3.27
C GLU A 45 -6.12 5.87 2.72
N LYS A 46 -5.11 6.70 3.03
CA LYS A 46 -3.71 6.46 2.66
C LYS A 46 -3.20 5.12 3.21
N LEU A 47 -3.44 4.82 4.48
CA LEU A 47 -3.05 3.55 5.10
C LEU A 47 -3.74 2.35 4.43
N THR A 48 -5.05 2.47 4.16
CA THR A 48 -5.84 1.41 3.53
C THR A 48 -5.33 1.06 2.14
N MET A 49 -4.94 2.06 1.34
CA MET A 49 -4.47 1.85 -0.03
C MET A 49 -2.98 1.51 -0.10
N PHE A 50 -2.13 2.19 0.68
CA PHE A 50 -0.68 2.09 0.55
C PHE A 50 -0.07 0.86 1.24
N VAL A 51 -0.63 0.40 2.37
CA VAL A 51 -0.05 -0.72 3.09
C VAL A 51 -0.13 -2.03 2.27
N PRO A 52 -1.27 -2.42 1.68
CA PRO A 52 -1.34 -3.59 0.80
C PRO A 52 -0.41 -3.48 -0.41
N SER A 53 -0.40 -2.32 -1.08
CA SER A 53 0.45 -2.06 -2.24
C SER A 53 1.94 -2.19 -1.90
N ALA A 54 2.39 -1.59 -0.81
CA ALA A 54 3.78 -1.67 -0.37
C ALA A 54 4.21 -3.12 -0.05
N PHE A 55 3.34 -3.89 0.61
CA PHE A 55 3.60 -5.30 0.92
C PHE A 55 3.67 -6.16 -0.35
N SER A 56 2.81 -5.88 -1.33
CA SER A 56 2.77 -6.62 -2.58
C SER A 56 4.02 -6.39 -3.42
N TRP A 57 4.56 -5.17 -3.44
CA TRP A 57 5.74 -4.83 -4.24
C TRP A 57 6.96 -5.70 -3.93
N VAL A 58 7.14 -6.09 -2.67
CA VAL A 58 8.20 -7.01 -2.25
C VAL A 58 8.03 -8.39 -2.90
N VAL A 59 6.79 -8.90 -2.91
CA VAL A 59 6.44 -10.17 -3.55
C VAL A 59 6.60 -10.10 -5.06
N LEU A 60 6.12 -9.02 -5.69
CA LEU A 60 6.24 -8.79 -7.13
C LEU A 60 7.70 -8.82 -7.60
N LYS A 61 8.62 -8.21 -6.84
CA LYS A 61 10.05 -8.28 -7.14
C LYS A 61 10.58 -9.71 -7.10
N ARG A 62 10.11 -10.56 -6.17
CA ARG A 62 10.51 -11.97 -6.13
C ARG A 62 9.87 -12.83 -7.22
N LEU A 63 8.71 -12.44 -7.73
CA LEU A 63 8.08 -13.07 -8.89
C LEU A 63 8.73 -12.68 -10.24
N GLY A 64 9.73 -11.79 -10.23
CA GLY A 64 10.48 -11.43 -11.43
C GLY A 64 9.90 -10.23 -12.20
N ILE A 65 9.04 -9.42 -11.57
CA ILE A 65 8.59 -8.14 -12.15
C ILE A 65 9.79 -7.20 -12.27
N VAL A 66 10.17 -6.86 -13.50
CA VAL A 66 11.45 -6.19 -13.79
C VAL A 66 11.47 -4.73 -13.33
N SER A 67 10.33 -4.05 -13.43
CA SER A 67 10.19 -2.65 -13.02
C SER A 67 8.92 -2.46 -12.21
N LEU A 68 9.07 -1.78 -11.07
CA LEU A 68 7.94 -1.26 -10.32
C LEU A 68 7.80 0.24 -10.66
N PRO A 69 6.57 0.77 -10.71
CA PRO A 69 6.32 2.19 -10.86
C PRO A 69 7.06 3.02 -9.78
N ASN A 70 7.40 4.26 -10.10
CA ASN A 70 7.92 5.23 -9.14
C ASN A 70 6.88 6.30 -8.74
N HIS A 71 5.64 6.13 -9.19
CA HIS A 71 4.53 7.02 -8.91
C HIS A 71 3.23 6.21 -8.83
N PHE A 72 2.26 6.77 -8.12
CA PHE A 72 0.84 6.46 -8.26
C PHE A 72 0.20 7.40 -9.28
N VAL A 73 -0.99 7.05 -9.73
CA VAL A 73 -1.86 7.94 -10.51
C VAL A 73 -3.07 8.28 -9.64
N ALA A 74 -3.31 9.56 -9.44
CA ALA A 74 -4.54 10.08 -8.84
C ALA A 74 -5.15 11.12 -9.77
N TYR A 75 -6.35 11.59 -9.48
CA TYR A 75 -7.08 12.51 -10.34
C TYR A 75 -7.30 13.85 -9.64
N ASP A 76 -7.07 14.95 -10.37
CA ASP A 76 -7.35 16.32 -9.90
C ASP A 76 -8.85 16.66 -10.01
N GLU A 77 -9.24 17.85 -9.54
CA GLU A 77 -10.63 18.33 -9.61
C GLU A 77 -11.22 18.41 -11.05
N ASP A 78 -10.36 18.40 -12.08
CA ASP A 78 -10.73 18.41 -13.50
C ASP A 78 -10.73 16.99 -14.13
N ASP A 79 -10.70 15.92 -13.32
CA ASP A 79 -10.57 14.51 -13.72
C ASP A 79 -9.29 14.22 -14.54
N LYS A 80 -8.23 15.02 -14.40
CA LYS A 80 -6.96 14.76 -15.08
C LYS A 80 -6.07 13.87 -14.23
N ALA A 81 -5.49 12.85 -14.88
CA ALA A 81 -4.52 11.97 -14.25
C ALA A 81 -3.23 12.73 -13.89
N VAL A 82 -2.89 12.73 -12.61
CA VAL A 82 -1.69 13.32 -12.03
C VAL A 82 -0.78 12.22 -11.48
N LYS A 83 0.52 12.35 -11.75
CA LYS A 83 1.54 11.43 -11.23
C LYS A 83 1.98 11.88 -9.85
N VAL A 84 1.71 11.06 -8.84
CA VAL A 84 2.10 11.30 -7.45
C VAL A 84 3.33 10.46 -7.13
N PRO A 85 4.50 11.06 -6.83
CA PRO A 85 5.71 10.29 -6.53
C PRO A 85 5.54 9.42 -5.28
N VAL A 86 5.86 8.12 -5.38
CA VAL A 86 5.74 7.21 -4.22
C VAL A 86 6.74 7.56 -3.10
N ALA A 87 7.87 8.18 -3.46
CA ALA A 87 8.91 8.56 -2.52
C ALA A 87 8.47 9.65 -1.53
N GLY A 88 7.44 10.44 -1.86
CA GLY A 88 6.85 11.44 -0.96
C GLY A 88 5.78 10.85 -0.03
N GLN A 89 5.37 9.60 -0.23
CA GLN A 89 4.26 9.02 0.53
C GLN A 89 4.79 8.29 1.78
N HIS A 90 4.73 8.95 2.93
CA HIS A 90 5.34 8.46 4.18
C HIS A 90 4.80 7.10 4.64
N TYR A 91 3.48 6.89 4.61
CA TYR A 91 2.90 5.59 4.95
C TYR A 91 3.34 4.47 3.98
N PHE A 92 3.40 4.77 2.68
CA PHE A 92 3.85 3.80 1.69
C PHE A 92 5.32 3.41 1.90
N THR A 93 6.20 4.40 2.07
CA THR A 93 7.63 4.16 2.27
C THR A 93 7.92 3.43 3.58
N ALA A 94 7.23 3.78 4.68
CA ALA A 94 7.32 3.04 5.94
C ALA A 94 6.83 1.59 5.79
N ALA A 95 5.70 1.37 5.11
CA ALA A 95 5.17 0.04 4.87
C ALA A 95 6.09 -0.79 3.96
N LEU A 96 6.70 -0.19 2.94
CA LEU A 96 7.61 -0.87 2.02
C LEU A 96 8.89 -1.30 2.75
N THR A 97 9.44 -0.43 3.60
CA THR A 97 10.58 -0.77 4.45
C THR A 97 10.23 -1.92 5.40
N LEU A 98 9.11 -1.84 6.11
CA LEU A 98 8.66 -2.90 7.01
C LEU A 98 8.45 -4.24 6.26
N ALA A 99 7.83 -4.19 5.09
CA ALA A 99 7.57 -5.37 4.27
C ALA A 99 8.88 -6.01 3.78
N TYR A 100 9.83 -5.20 3.31
CA TYR A 100 11.13 -5.66 2.85
C TYR A 100 11.90 -6.34 3.99
N GLU A 101 12.01 -5.68 5.14
CA GLU A 101 12.71 -6.22 6.31
C GLU A 101 12.07 -7.54 6.78
N THR A 102 10.73 -7.59 6.85
CA THR A 102 10.00 -8.80 7.25
C THR A 102 10.23 -9.95 6.26
N PHE A 103 10.21 -9.66 4.96
CA PHE A 103 10.33 -10.68 3.93
C PHE A 103 11.77 -11.22 3.81
N GLU A 104 12.79 -10.36 3.91
CA GLU A 104 14.19 -10.74 3.74
C GLU A 104 14.84 -11.26 5.03
N HIS A 105 14.45 -10.74 6.20
CA HIS A 105 15.05 -11.11 7.49
C HIS A 105 14.18 -12.05 8.33
N GLY A 106 12.97 -12.34 7.86
CA GLY A 106 12.08 -13.34 8.44
C GLY A 106 10.96 -12.77 9.29
N TRP A 107 10.02 -13.65 9.60
CA TRP A 107 8.76 -13.30 10.24
C TRP A 107 8.94 -12.94 11.71
N SER A 108 8.18 -11.97 12.19
CA SER A 108 8.14 -11.57 13.60
C SER A 108 6.78 -11.84 14.21
N ALA A 109 6.67 -11.73 15.54
CA ALA A 109 5.37 -11.76 16.21
C ALA A 109 4.49 -10.56 15.80
N ALA A 110 5.11 -9.43 15.44
CA ALA A 110 4.42 -8.21 15.04
C ALA A 110 3.88 -8.31 13.60
N VAL A 111 4.61 -9.00 12.72
CA VAL A 111 4.17 -9.28 11.34
C VAL A 111 4.36 -10.77 11.05
N PRO A 112 3.41 -11.62 11.47
CA PRO A 112 3.41 -13.04 11.12
C PRO A 112 3.27 -13.22 9.61
N ARG A 113 3.78 -14.34 9.09
CA ARG A 113 3.65 -14.70 7.66
C ARG A 113 2.20 -14.63 7.17
N SER A 114 1.24 -15.12 7.96
CA SER A 114 -0.18 -15.09 7.59
C SER A 114 -0.73 -13.67 7.45
N THR A 115 -0.33 -12.75 8.34
CA THR A 115 -0.68 -11.32 8.25
C THR A 115 -0.08 -10.73 6.98
N PHE A 116 1.20 -10.99 6.72
CA PHE A 116 1.87 -10.51 5.51
C PHE A 116 1.15 -10.98 4.23
N GLU A 117 0.88 -12.28 4.12
CA GLU A 117 0.23 -12.88 2.94
C GLU A 117 -1.17 -12.31 2.72
N ARG A 118 -1.96 -12.13 3.79
CA ARG A 118 -3.31 -11.54 3.70
C ARG A 118 -3.25 -10.08 3.28
N VAL A 119 -2.39 -9.28 3.88
CA VAL A 119 -2.25 -7.85 3.57
C VAL A 119 -1.76 -7.65 2.13
N ALA A 120 -0.70 -8.36 1.71
CA ALA A 120 -0.20 -8.29 0.33
C ALA A 120 -1.27 -8.73 -0.69
N GLY A 121 -2.03 -9.77 -0.36
CA GLY A 121 -3.09 -10.33 -1.19
C GLY A 121 -4.28 -9.41 -1.44
N ARG A 122 -4.44 -8.34 -0.64
CA ARG A 122 -5.50 -7.34 -0.83
C ARG A 122 -5.18 -6.28 -1.88
N SER A 123 -3.93 -6.18 -2.31
CA SER A 123 -3.53 -5.16 -3.27
C SER A 123 -4.06 -5.44 -4.68
N ALA A 124 -4.42 -4.38 -5.41
CA ALA A 124 -4.81 -4.47 -6.81
C ALA A 124 -3.66 -5.03 -7.67
N GLU A 125 -2.41 -4.73 -7.31
CA GLU A 125 -1.25 -5.26 -8.01
C GLU A 125 -1.10 -6.78 -7.88
N MET A 126 -1.35 -7.31 -6.68
CA MET A 126 -1.30 -8.77 -6.47
C MET A 126 -2.47 -9.47 -7.14
N ASP A 127 -3.67 -8.88 -7.14
CA ASP A 127 -4.82 -9.39 -7.90
C ASP A 127 -4.50 -9.47 -9.41
N ALA A 128 -3.94 -8.40 -9.98
CA ALA A 128 -3.54 -8.37 -11.38
C ALA A 128 -2.46 -9.42 -11.71
N VAL A 129 -1.47 -9.59 -10.83
CA VAL A 129 -0.42 -10.61 -11.00
C VAL A 129 -0.96 -12.03 -10.83
N ASN A 130 -1.86 -12.28 -9.89
CA ASN A 130 -2.49 -13.59 -9.73
C ASN A 130 -3.26 -13.99 -10.99
N LYS A 131 -4.06 -13.07 -11.56
CA LYS A 131 -4.75 -13.29 -12.84
C LYS A 131 -3.77 -13.59 -13.98
N ALA A 132 -2.69 -12.82 -14.09
CA ALA A 132 -1.66 -13.06 -15.11
C ALA A 132 -0.93 -14.40 -14.91
N LEU A 133 -0.68 -14.82 -13.66
CA LEU A 133 -0.08 -16.12 -13.34
C LEU A 133 -1.01 -17.27 -13.71
N GLU A 134 -2.32 -17.15 -13.48
CA GLU A 134 -3.32 -18.14 -13.87
C GLU A 134 -3.38 -18.33 -15.39
N GLU A 135 -3.28 -17.24 -16.16
CA GLU A 135 -3.37 -17.27 -17.62
C GLU A 135 -2.05 -17.66 -18.30
N LEU A 136 -0.92 -17.12 -17.83
CA LEU A 136 0.38 -17.19 -18.52
C LEU A 136 1.34 -18.19 -17.87
N GLY A 137 1.07 -18.62 -16.63
CA GLY A 137 1.93 -19.51 -15.84
C GLY A 137 3.19 -18.85 -15.28
N SER A 138 3.56 -17.64 -15.72
CA SER A 138 4.67 -16.85 -15.19
C SER A 138 4.48 -15.37 -15.51
N VAL A 139 4.99 -14.51 -14.62
CA VAL A 139 5.10 -13.05 -14.80
C VAL A 139 6.56 -12.58 -14.81
N GLU A 140 7.52 -13.50 -14.88
CA GLU A 140 8.94 -13.17 -14.95
C GLU A 140 9.22 -12.33 -16.21
N GLY A 141 9.92 -11.21 -16.05
CA GLY A 141 10.18 -10.29 -17.16
C GLY A 141 9.08 -9.25 -17.39
N ALA A 142 7.92 -9.39 -16.74
CA ALA A 142 6.80 -8.47 -16.94
C ALA A 142 6.99 -7.13 -16.19
N THR A 143 6.21 -6.14 -16.61
CA THR A 143 6.09 -4.83 -15.96
C THR A 143 4.67 -4.63 -15.48
N ILE A 144 4.50 -3.90 -14.37
CA ILE A 144 3.18 -3.48 -13.88
C ILE A 144 2.98 -1.98 -14.09
N GLN A 145 1.73 -1.59 -14.38
CA GLN A 145 1.36 -0.17 -14.46
C GLN A 145 1.26 0.46 -13.05
N PRO A 146 1.37 1.80 -12.93
CA PRO A 146 1.09 2.51 -11.69
C PRO A 146 -0.28 2.12 -11.09
N LEU A 147 -0.35 2.06 -9.76
CA LEU A 147 -1.63 1.96 -9.06
C LEU A 147 -2.42 3.25 -9.28
N GLU A 148 -3.67 3.10 -9.70
CA GLU A 148 -4.62 4.20 -9.83
C GLU A 148 -5.44 4.35 -8.53
N LEU A 149 -5.48 5.56 -8.00
CA LEU A 149 -6.13 5.91 -6.74
C LEU A 149 -7.39 6.72 -7.06
N PHE A 150 -8.55 6.14 -6.74
CA PHE A 150 -9.86 6.78 -6.96
C PHE A 150 -10.47 7.37 -5.67
N ARG A 151 -9.96 6.97 -4.50
CA ARG A 151 -10.44 7.42 -3.18
C ARG A 151 -9.70 8.65 -2.64
N LEU A 152 -8.61 9.02 -3.30
CA LEU A 152 -7.68 10.09 -2.92
C LEU A 152 -7.48 10.99 -4.12
N SER A 153 -7.71 12.30 -3.97
CA SER A 153 -7.44 13.25 -5.05
C SER A 153 -5.94 13.51 -5.19
N ALA A 154 -5.54 14.08 -6.33
CA ALA A 154 -4.16 14.49 -6.55
C ALA A 154 -3.70 15.54 -5.53
N GLU A 155 -4.57 16.50 -5.20
CA GLU A 155 -4.32 17.56 -4.22
C GLU A 155 -4.07 16.97 -2.83
N GLU A 156 -4.92 16.06 -2.37
CA GLU A 156 -4.79 15.40 -1.05
C GLU A 156 -3.50 14.58 -0.87
N LEU A 157 -2.89 14.18 -1.98
CA LEU A 157 -1.65 13.41 -2.01
C LEU A 157 -0.40 14.27 -2.20
N LEU A 158 -0.56 15.49 -2.69
CA LEU A 158 0.51 16.45 -2.96
C LEU A 158 0.58 17.55 -1.90
N GLU A 159 -0.43 17.69 -1.05
CA GLU A 159 -0.40 18.48 0.17
C GLU A 159 0.39 17.73 1.28
N ASP A 160 1.36 18.42 1.88
CA ASP A 160 2.18 17.96 3.01
C ASP A 160 1.47 18.16 4.35
#